data_AF-A0A2R7MAP3-F1
#
_entry.id   AF-A0A2R7MAP3-F1
#
_cell.length_a   1.000
_cell.length_b   1.000
_cell.length_c   1.000
_cell.angle_alpha   90.00
_cell.angle_beta   90.00
_cell.angle_gamma   90.00
#
_symmetry.space_group_name_H-M   'P 1'
#
loop_
_entity.id
_entity.type
_entity.pdbx_description
1 polymer ?
#
loop_
_entity_poly.entity_id
_entity_poly.type
_entity_poly.pdbx_seq_one_letter_code
_entity_poly.pdbx_strand_id
1 'polypeptide(L)'
;LQEIAELFEGRMRGKIIHFANTKTLDITNEEARYLLDVTGARAISGYGELNEISSTKNLDFDFFSLCYEFDQIIDVYNELNDSQGILCKILDFKLYY
;
A
#
# COMPACT_ATOMS: atom_id res chain seq x y z
N LEU A 1 1.20 15.07 -2.81
CA LEU A 1 1.76 13.78 -3.30
C LEU A 1 2.90 14.00 -4.27
N GLN A 2 2.79 14.97 -5.17
CA GLN A 2 3.89 15.37 -6.06
C GLN A 2 5.18 15.74 -5.30
N GLU A 3 5.12 16.60 -4.27
CA GLU A 3 6.29 16.91 -3.44
C GLU A 3 6.93 15.67 -2.80
N ILE A 4 6.11 14.66 -2.42
CA ILE A 4 6.60 13.39 -1.88
C ILE A 4 7.26 12.57 -2.99
N ALA A 5 6.66 12.52 -4.18
CA ALA A 5 7.24 11.84 -5.33
C ALA A 5 8.62 12.40 -5.67
N GLU A 6 8.74 13.73 -5.75
CA GLU A 6 9.99 14.46 -6.02
C GLU A 6 11.03 14.25 -4.91
N LEU A 7 10.61 14.25 -3.64
CA LEU A 7 11.50 13.96 -2.51
C LEU A 7 12.15 12.56 -2.60
N PHE A 8 11.40 11.60 -3.14
CA PHE A 8 11.79 10.20 -3.26
C PHE A 8 12.20 9.79 -4.68
N GLU A 9 12.45 10.75 -5.57
CA GLU A 9 12.76 10.50 -6.99
C GLU A 9 13.92 9.51 -7.15
N GLY A 10 13.66 8.37 -7.79
CA GLY A 10 14.60 7.28 -8.01
C GLY A 10 15.12 6.55 -6.76
N ARG A 11 14.61 6.86 -5.56
CA ARG A 11 15.12 6.33 -4.27
C ARG A 11 14.37 5.10 -3.78
N MET A 12 13.22 4.77 -4.37
CA MET A 12 12.34 3.72 -3.88
C MET A 12 12.40 2.43 -4.70
N ARG A 13 13.41 2.28 -5.56
CA ARG A 13 13.57 1.08 -6.41
C ARG A 13 13.49 -0.23 -5.62
N GLY A 14 12.53 -1.07 -6.01
CA GLY A 14 12.27 -2.37 -5.39
C GLY A 14 11.57 -2.32 -4.03
N LYS A 15 11.24 -1.13 -3.53
CA LYS A 15 10.54 -0.92 -2.24
C LYS A 15 9.05 -0.72 -2.46
N ILE A 16 8.28 -0.94 -1.41
CA ILE A 16 6.86 -0.61 -1.35
C ILE A 16 6.72 0.69 -0.57
N ILE A 17 5.95 1.64 -1.10
CA ILE A 17 5.53 2.83 -0.36
C ILE A 17 4.21 2.49 0.32
N HIS A 18 4.21 2.42 1.65
CA HIS A 18 3.01 2.11 2.42
C HIS A 18 2.51 3.35 3.17
N PHE A 19 1.24 3.68 2.97
CA PHE A 19 0.54 4.74 3.68
C PHE A 19 -0.16 4.14 4.89
N ALA A 20 0.29 4.53 6.09
CA ALA A 20 -0.32 4.11 7.35
C ALA A 20 -1.80 4.51 7.42
N ASN A 21 -2.59 3.75 8.17
CA ASN A 21 -4.04 3.97 8.37
C ASN A 21 -4.45 5.36 8.91
N THR A 22 -3.50 6.14 9.43
CA THR A 22 -3.70 7.55 9.83
C THR A 22 -3.73 8.52 8.65
N LYS A 23 -3.44 8.05 7.44
CA LYS A 23 -3.41 8.85 6.22
C LYS A 23 -4.09 8.09 5.08
N THR A 24 -5.22 8.60 4.62
CA THR A 24 -5.93 8.03 3.48
C THR A 24 -5.07 8.03 2.22
N LEU A 25 -5.07 6.90 1.52
CA LEU A 25 -4.62 6.74 0.16
C LEU A 25 -5.80 7.04 -0.78
N ASP A 26 -6.08 8.33 -0.91
CA ASP A 26 -7.09 8.88 -1.84
C ASP A 26 -6.38 9.44 -3.06
N ILE A 27 -6.05 8.55 -4.00
CA ILE A 27 -5.35 8.89 -5.24
C ILE A 27 -6.00 8.17 -6.43
N THR A 28 -5.97 8.84 -7.56
CA THR A 28 -6.36 8.27 -8.85
C THR A 28 -5.31 7.29 -9.37
N ASN A 29 -5.70 6.45 -10.34
CA ASN A 29 -4.76 5.55 -11.03
C ASN A 29 -3.63 6.34 -11.74
N GLU A 30 -3.93 7.54 -12.23
CA GLU A 30 -2.97 8.42 -12.90
C GLU A 30 -1.92 8.95 -11.92
N GLU A 31 -2.36 9.40 -10.74
CA GLU A 31 -1.46 9.83 -9.66
C GLU A 31 -0.62 8.69 -9.10
N ALA A 32 -1.21 7.50 -8.96
CA ALA A 32 -0.49 6.30 -8.53
C ALA A 32 0.60 5.93 -9.56
N ARG A 33 0.28 5.94 -10.85
CA ARG A 33 1.26 5.67 -11.91
C ARG A 33 2.37 6.70 -11.91
N TYR A 34 2.05 7.99 -11.78
CA TYR A 34 3.05 9.05 -11.65
C TYR A 34 3.99 8.82 -10.45
N LEU A 35 3.44 8.47 -9.27
CA LEU A 35 4.25 8.16 -8.09
C LEU A 35 5.18 6.96 -8.30
N LEU A 36 4.69 5.89 -8.92
CA LEU A 36 5.49 4.71 -9.25
C LEU A 36 6.63 5.08 -10.22
N ASP A 37 6.32 5.81 -11.29
CA ASP A 37 7.28 6.22 -12.33
C ASP A 37 8.38 7.12 -11.76
N VAL A 38 8.02 8.12 -10.94
CA VAL A 38 8.98 9.08 -10.38
C VAL A 38 9.83 8.45 -9.27
N THR A 39 9.21 7.73 -8.34
CA THR A 39 9.94 7.17 -7.18
C THR A 39 10.70 5.89 -7.52
N GLY A 40 10.30 5.19 -8.57
CA GLY A 40 10.75 3.84 -8.92
C GLY A 40 10.24 2.76 -7.98
N ALA A 41 9.26 3.04 -7.12
CA ALA A 41 8.70 2.07 -6.19
C ALA A 41 8.11 0.87 -6.94
N ARG A 42 8.19 -0.31 -6.32
CA ARG A 42 7.58 -1.54 -6.83
C ARG A 42 6.06 -1.52 -6.68
N ALA A 43 5.56 -0.90 -5.61
CA ALA A 43 4.14 -0.78 -5.35
C ALA A 43 3.85 0.34 -4.36
N ILE A 44 2.60 0.79 -4.34
CA ILE A 44 2.03 1.71 -3.35
C ILE A 44 0.86 0.98 -2.69
N SER A 45 0.84 0.98 -1.35
CA SER A 45 -0.24 0.38 -0.56
C SER A 45 -0.75 1.34 0.50
N GLY A 46 -1.98 1.12 0.97
CA GLY A 46 -2.57 1.93 2.02
C GLY A 46 -4.09 1.75 2.09
N TYR A 47 -4.75 2.71 2.73
CA TYR A 47 -6.16 2.61 3.11
C TYR A 47 -6.98 3.74 2.50
N GLY A 48 -8.11 3.42 1.87
CA GLY A 48 -9.05 4.41 1.33
C GLY A 48 -10.00 5.00 2.38
N GLU A 49 -10.11 4.36 3.54
CA GLU A 49 -10.94 4.84 4.64
C GLU A 49 -10.10 5.03 5.91
N LEU A 50 -10.25 6.18 6.58
CA LEU A 50 -9.62 6.41 7.88
C LEU A 50 -10.34 5.59 8.93
N ASN A 51 -9.56 4.93 9.78
CA ASN A 51 -10.14 4.21 10.90
C ASN A 51 -9.29 4.36 12.15
N GLU A 52 -9.89 4.91 13.21
CA GLU A 52 -9.28 5.00 14.54
C GLU A 52 -9.27 3.66 15.28
N ILE A 53 -9.87 2.61 14.71
CA ILE A 53 -9.87 1.28 15.32
C ILE A 53 -8.44 0.71 15.31
N SER A 54 -7.95 0.39 16.52
CA SER A 54 -6.62 -0.18 16.80
C SER A 54 -6.29 -1.49 16.07
N SER A 55 -7.27 -2.18 15.46
CA SER A 55 -7.09 -3.47 14.76
C SER A 55 -6.47 -3.34 13.37
N THR A 56 -6.35 -2.12 12.84
CA THR A 56 -5.56 -1.77 11.65
C THR A 56 -4.08 -2.20 11.77
N LYS A 57 -3.52 -2.21 13.00
CA LYS A 57 -2.17 -2.71 13.27
C LYS A 57 -1.98 -4.17 12.86
N ASN A 58 -3.04 -4.98 12.88
CA ASN A 58 -2.94 -6.37 12.45
C ASN A 58 -2.83 -6.48 10.93
N LEU A 59 -3.51 -5.62 10.16
CA LEU A 59 -3.44 -5.70 8.71
C LEU A 59 -2.09 -5.22 8.16
N ASP A 60 -1.52 -4.14 8.71
CA ASP A 60 -0.15 -3.71 8.35
C ASP A 60 0.87 -4.81 8.67
N PHE A 61 0.74 -5.44 9.85
CA PHE A 61 1.61 -6.54 10.26
C PHE A 61 1.50 -7.75 9.33
N ASP A 62 0.27 -8.17 9.01
CA ASP A 62 0.01 -9.29 8.10
C ASP A 62 0.54 -8.98 6.70
N PHE A 63 0.24 -7.78 6.17
CA PHE A 63 0.74 -7.34 4.88
C PHE A 63 2.28 -7.35 4.80
N PHE A 64 2.96 -6.83 5.82
CA PHE A 64 4.42 -6.83 5.85
C PHE A 64 5.00 -8.24 6.02
N SER A 65 4.35 -9.09 6.82
CA SER A 65 4.75 -10.49 6.97
C SER A 65 4.67 -11.22 5.64
N LEU A 66 3.56 -11.07 4.92
CA LEU A 66 3.37 -11.64 3.58
C LEU A 66 4.40 -11.09 2.57
N CYS A 67 4.82 -9.83 2.68
CA CYS A 67 5.90 -9.28 1.84
C CYS A 67 7.26 -9.97 2.05
N TYR A 68 7.48 -10.65 3.18
CA TYR A 68 8.67 -11.49 3.39
C TYR A 68 8.49 -12.92 2.85
N GLU A 69 7.24 -13.38 2.68
CA GLU A 69 6.92 -14.71 2.21
C GLU A 69 6.78 -14.79 0.68
N PHE A 70 6.29 -13.73 0.05
CA PHE A 70 5.99 -13.69 -1.38
C PHE A 70 6.81 -12.66 -2.16
N ASP A 71 7.44 -13.11 -3.23
CA ASP A 71 8.23 -12.25 -4.12
C ASP A 71 7.38 -11.37 -5.03
N GLN A 72 6.15 -11.78 -5.38
CA GLN A 72 5.25 -11.02 -6.26
C GLN A 72 4.19 -10.29 -5.44
N ILE A 73 3.96 -9.02 -5.75
CA ILE A 73 3.09 -8.18 -4.90
C ILE A 73 1.62 -8.54 -5.05
N ILE A 74 1.27 -9.12 -6.20
CA ILE A 74 -0.06 -9.65 -6.43
C ILE A 74 -0.36 -10.86 -5.55
N ASP A 75 0.63 -11.71 -5.28
CA ASP A 75 0.46 -12.87 -4.40
C ASP A 75 0.25 -12.42 -2.95
N VAL A 76 1.02 -11.42 -2.50
CA VAL A 76 0.80 -10.73 -1.21
C VAL A 76 -0.64 -10.21 -1.10
N TYR A 77 -1.12 -9.52 -2.14
CA TYR A 77 -2.45 -8.92 -2.15
C TYR A 77 -3.58 -9.95 -2.12
N ASN A 78 -3.39 -11.05 -2.86
CA ASN A 78 -4.36 -12.14 -2.90
C ASN A 78 -4.44 -12.84 -1.54
N GLU A 79 -3.29 -13.21 -0.95
CA GLU A 79 -3.27 -13.87 0.36
C GLU A 79 -3.82 -12.97 1.48
N LEU A 80 -3.52 -11.67 1.44
CA LEU A 80 -4.09 -10.72 2.40
C LEU A 80 -5.62 -10.62 2.28
N ASN A 81 -6.15 -10.60 1.06
CA ASN A 81 -7.60 -10.57 0.85
C ASN A 81 -8.28 -11.90 1.20
N ASP A 82 -7.61 -13.02 0.99
CA ASP A 82 -8.15 -14.34 1.34
C ASP A 82 -8.19 -14.53 2.87
N SER A 83 -7.16 -14.09 3.59
CA SER A 83 -7.06 -14.20 5.04
C SER A 83 -7.82 -13.10 5.81
N GLN A 84 -7.84 -11.86 5.30
CA GLN A 84 -8.36 -10.67 6.00
C GLN A 84 -9.41 -9.89 5.19
N GLY A 85 -10.07 -10.53 4.22
CA GLY A 85 -10.93 -9.85 3.23
C GLY A 85 -12.07 -8.97 3.79
N ILE A 86 -12.58 -9.26 5.00
CA ILE A 86 -13.56 -8.38 5.65
C ILE A 86 -12.90 -7.05 6.05
N LEU A 87 -11.69 -7.12 6.63
CA LEU A 87 -10.96 -5.93 7.07
C LEU A 87 -10.44 -5.13 5.88
N CYS A 88 -9.92 -5.80 4.84
CA CYS A 88 -9.53 -5.14 3.58
C CYS A 88 -10.69 -4.36 2.97
N LYS A 89 -11.92 -4.90 2.97
CA LYS A 89 -13.10 -4.19 2.45
C LYS A 89 -13.53 -3.02 3.33
N ILE A 90 -13.53 -3.19 4.65
CA ILE A 90 -13.94 -2.12 5.59
C ILE A 90 -12.99 -0.93 5.53
N LEU A 91 -11.69 -1.18 5.40
CA LEU A 91 -10.67 -0.14 5.37
C LEU A 91 -10.34 0.36 3.96
N ASP A 92 -11.00 -0.21 2.95
CA ASP A 92 -10.72 0.02 1.53
C ASP A 92 -9.21 -0.10 1.24
N PHE A 93 -8.62 -1.25 1.57
CA PHE A 93 -7.19 -1.49 1.36
C PHE A 93 -6.88 -1.48 -0.13
N LYS A 94 -5.96 -0.60 -0.54
CA LYS A 94 -5.59 -0.36 -1.93
C LYS A 94 -4.16 -0.79 -2.18
N LEU A 95 -3.94 -1.33 -3.37
CA LEU A 95 -2.62 -1.65 -3.90
C LEU A 95 -2.53 -1.18 -5.35
N TYR A 96 -1.47 -0.42 -5.66
CA TYR A 96 -1.09 0.00 -7.00
C TYR A 96 0.32 -0.54 -7.30
N TYR A 97 0.52 -1.17 -8.46
CA TYR A 97 1.78 -1.82 -8.84
C TYR A 97 1.94 -1.90 -10.35
#